data_AF-A0A8T4XJL1-F1
#
_entry.id   AF-A0A8T4XJL1-F1
#
_cell.length_a   1.000
_cell.length_b   1.000
_cell.length_c   1.000
_cell.angle_alpha   90.00
_cell.angle_beta   90.00
_cell.angle_gamma   90.00
#
_symmetry.space_group_name_H-M   'P 1'
#
loop_
_entity.id
_entity.type
_entity.pdbx_description
1 polymer ?
#
loop_
_entity_poly.entity_id
_entity_poly.type
_entity_poly.pdbx_seq_one_letter_code
_entity_poly.pdbx_strand_id
1 'polypeptide(L)'
;MSTSSLAQKEEMNKSEVAKNATAAMAKVVLYIILYVVVAAIIQWLFTSFLLQFGINIVDYMGYIQVLLAIAFGYLIVSGIALFFYWSMRAKYDHATAAAVRNIVKIIGVGAL
;
A
#
# COMPACT_ATOMS: atom_id res chain seq x y z
N MET A 1 3.26 -9.15 43.17
CA MET A 1 3.42 -8.52 41.84
C MET A 1 2.24 -9.01 41.01
N SER A 2 1.14 -8.24 41.01
CA SER A 2 -0.22 -8.75 40.78
C SER A 2 -0.55 -8.93 39.30
N THR A 3 -1.29 -9.99 38.99
CA THR A 3 -1.78 -10.43 37.68
C THR A 3 -2.50 -9.34 36.86
N SER A 4 -2.94 -8.25 37.49
CA SER A 4 -3.52 -7.07 36.85
C SER A 4 -2.56 -6.30 35.92
N SER A 5 -1.26 -6.27 36.23
CA SER A 5 -0.25 -5.59 35.40
C SER A 5 0.04 -6.33 34.09
N LEU A 6 -0.12 -7.66 34.06
CA LEU A 6 0.13 -8.49 32.88
C LEU A 6 -1.03 -8.44 31.91
N ALA A 7 -2.27 -8.51 32.41
CA ALA A 7 -3.48 -8.36 31.60
C ALA A 7 -3.56 -6.97 30.93
N GLN A 8 -3.23 -5.90 31.68
CA GLN A 8 -3.25 -4.54 31.14
C GLN A 8 -2.14 -4.30 30.09
N LYS A 9 -0.99 -4.99 30.20
CA LYS A 9 0.11 -4.94 29.23
C LYS A 9 -0.20 -5.75 27.96
N GLU A 10 -0.95 -6.86 28.07
CA GLU A 10 -1.46 -7.62 26.92
C GLU A 10 -2.56 -6.87 26.17
N GLU A 11 -3.47 -6.17 26.87
CA GLU A 11 -4.54 -5.40 26.22
C GLU A 11 -4.05 -4.12 25.52
N MET A 12 -3.11 -3.36 26.12
CA MET A 12 -2.47 -2.22 25.45
C MET A 12 -1.75 -2.65 24.16
N ASN A 13 -1.05 -3.78 24.18
CA ASN A 13 -0.29 -4.27 23.03
C ASN A 13 -1.20 -4.66 21.86
N LYS A 14 -2.33 -5.34 22.13
CA LYS A 14 -3.32 -5.69 21.09
C LYS A 14 -3.97 -4.47 20.45
N SER A 15 -4.29 -3.43 21.24
CA SER A 15 -4.87 -2.17 20.75
C SER A 15 -3.91 -1.37 19.89
N GLU A 16 -2.64 -1.30 20.28
CA GLU A 16 -1.59 -0.60 19.54
C GLU A 16 -1.28 -1.28 18.21
N VAL A 17 -1.22 -2.61 18.21
CA VAL A 17 -1.06 -3.41 16.99
C VAL A 17 -2.25 -3.24 16.05
N ALA A 18 -3.49 -3.27 16.58
CA ALA A 18 -4.69 -3.03 15.78
C ALA A 18 -4.70 -1.63 15.16
N LYS A 19 -4.36 -0.58 15.93
CA LYS A 19 -4.25 0.79 15.41
C LYS A 19 -3.25 0.90 14.27
N ASN A 20 -2.06 0.31 14.43
CA ASN A 20 -1.01 0.38 13.41
C ASN A 20 -1.36 -0.43 12.15
N ALA A 21 -2.04 -1.57 12.31
CA ALA A 21 -2.56 -2.35 11.18
C ALA A 21 -3.66 -1.57 10.43
N THR A 22 -4.63 -0.98 11.15
CA THR A 22 -5.67 -0.15 10.53
C THR A 22 -5.08 1.07 9.82
N ALA A 23 -4.08 1.73 10.41
CA ALA A 23 -3.38 2.85 9.77
C ALA A 23 -2.65 2.42 8.49
N ALA A 24 -1.99 1.25 8.50
CA ALA A 24 -1.37 0.68 7.31
C ALA A 24 -2.39 0.39 6.21
N MET A 25 -3.55 -0.19 6.58
CA MET A 25 -4.63 -0.48 5.64
C MET A 25 -5.25 0.80 5.07
N ALA A 26 -5.49 1.82 5.90
CA ALA A 26 -5.96 3.12 5.44
C ALA A 26 -5.00 3.77 4.44
N LYS A 27 -3.69 3.60 4.65
CA LYS A 27 -2.65 4.05 3.73
C LYS A 27 -2.74 3.36 2.36
N VAL A 28 -3.01 2.04 2.35
CA VAL A 28 -3.22 1.28 1.11
C VAL A 28 -4.42 1.82 0.34
N VAL A 29 -5.54 2.05 1.02
CA VAL A 29 -6.75 2.62 0.41
C VAL A 29 -6.45 4.00 -0.18
N LEU A 30 -5.72 4.85 0.55
CA LEU A 30 -5.30 6.16 0.07
C LEU A 30 -4.43 6.06 -1.19
N TYR A 31 -3.50 5.09 -1.26
CA TYR A 31 -2.70 4.85 -2.46
C TYR A 31 -3.54 4.39 -3.66
N ILE A 32 -4.55 3.55 -3.44
CA ILE A 32 -5.47 3.13 -4.51
C ILE A 32 -6.27 4.32 -5.03
N ILE A 33 -6.83 5.14 -4.13
CA ILE A 33 -7.57 6.34 -4.52
C ILE A 33 -6.67 7.28 -5.31
N LEU A 34 -5.45 7.53 -4.82
CA LEU A 34 -4.48 8.40 -5.49
C LEU A 34 -4.11 7.86 -6.87
N TYR A 35 -3.89 6.55 -7.02
CA TYR A 35 -3.63 5.91 -8.31
C TYR A 35 -4.78 6.18 -9.30
N VAL A 36 -6.03 5.92 -8.89
CA VAL A 36 -7.21 6.11 -9.76
C VAL A 36 -7.35 7.57 -10.18
N VAL A 37 -7.17 8.51 -9.26
CA VAL A 37 -7.25 9.95 -9.55
C VAL A 37 -6.16 10.37 -10.54
N VAL A 38 -4.91 9.95 -10.31
CA VAL A 38 -3.80 10.29 -11.21
C VAL A 38 -3.99 9.66 -12.59
N ALA A 39 -4.39 8.39 -12.66
CA ALA A 39 -4.66 7.72 -13.93
C ALA A 39 -5.78 8.44 -14.72
N ALA A 40 -6.85 8.87 -14.04
CA ALA A 40 -7.93 9.63 -14.67
C ALA A 40 -7.47 11.01 -15.18
N ILE A 41 -6.65 11.73 -14.39
CA ILE A 41 -6.08 13.02 -14.82
C ILE A 41 -5.21 12.84 -16.06
N ILE A 42 -4.34 11.83 -16.08
CA ILE A 42 -3.47 11.54 -17.22
C ILE A 42 -4.30 11.15 -18.45
N GLN A 43 -5.32 10.32 -18.29
CA GLN A 43 -6.21 9.95 -19.38
C GLN A 43 -6.91 11.18 -19.97
N TRP A 44 -7.46 12.06 -19.13
CA TRP A 44 -8.07 13.31 -19.57
C TRP A 44 -7.05 14.23 -20.27
N LEU A 45 -5.83 14.33 -19.72
CA LEU A 45 -4.75 15.13 -20.29
C LEU A 45 -4.42 14.66 -21.72
N PHE A 46 -4.29 13.36 -21.94
CA PHE A 46 -3.89 12.78 -23.23
C PHE A 46 -5.03 12.77 -24.26
N THR A 47 -6.26 12.48 -23.84
CA THR A 47 -7.41 12.29 -24.75
C THR A 47 -8.23 13.54 -24.99
N SER A 48 -8.03 14.60 -24.21
CA SER A 48 -8.78 15.86 -24.37
C SER A 48 -7.84 17.04 -24.46
N PHE A 49 -7.05 17.31 -23.42
CA PHE A 49 -6.29 18.54 -23.31
C PHE A 49 -5.19 18.65 -24.37
N LEU A 50 -4.34 17.63 -24.53
CA LEU A 50 -3.23 17.62 -25.50
C LEU A 50 -3.72 17.68 -26.96
N LEU A 51 -4.84 17.02 -27.26
CA LEU A 51 -5.43 17.04 -28.60
C LEU A 51 -5.94 18.42 -29.00
N GLN A 52 -6.39 19.25 -28.05
CA GLN A 52 -6.79 20.64 -28.33
C GLN A 52 -5.62 21.49 -28.85
N PHE A 53 -4.38 21.13 -28.53
CA PHE A 53 -3.18 21.81 -29.01
C PHE A 53 -2.57 21.13 -30.26
N GLY A 54 -3.25 20.15 -30.86
CA GLY A 54 -2.76 19.42 -32.03
C GLY A 54 -1.66 18.39 -31.71
N ILE A 55 -1.40 18.09 -30.44
CA ILE A 55 -0.42 17.09 -30.01
C ILE A 55 -1.12 15.75 -29.84
N ASN A 56 -0.88 14.81 -30.76
CA ASN A 56 -1.40 13.45 -30.66
C ASN A 56 -0.31 12.49 -30.17
N ILE A 57 -0.39 12.14 -28.88
CA ILE A 57 0.50 11.16 -28.22
C ILE A 57 -0.31 10.07 -27.54
N VAL A 58 -1.53 9.80 -28.01
CA VAL A 58 -2.45 8.82 -27.40
C VAL A 58 -1.85 7.41 -27.42
N ASP A 59 -1.05 7.08 -28.44
CA ASP A 59 -0.35 5.78 -28.52
C ASP A 59 0.63 5.57 -27.36
N TYR A 60 1.13 6.65 -26.76
CA TYR A 60 2.02 6.56 -25.59
C TYR A 60 1.29 6.28 -24.28
N MET A 61 -0.05 6.38 -24.26
CA MET A 61 -0.86 6.22 -23.06
C MET A 61 -0.64 4.86 -22.39
N GLY A 62 -0.49 3.79 -23.18
CA GLY A 62 -0.22 2.45 -22.64
C GLY A 62 1.06 2.40 -21.80
N TYR A 63 2.16 3.01 -22.27
CA TYR A 63 3.42 3.04 -21.53
C TYR A 63 3.30 3.85 -20.24
N ILE A 64 2.60 4.99 -20.28
CA ILE A 64 2.38 5.81 -19.08
C ILE A 64 1.55 5.05 -18.05
N GLN A 65 0.51 4.33 -18.47
CA GLN A 65 -0.31 3.51 -17.57
C GLN A 65 0.50 2.39 -16.94
N VAL A 66 1.40 1.73 -17.69
CA VAL A 66 2.32 0.72 -17.13
C VAL A 66 3.26 1.33 -16.09
N LEU A 67 3.84 2.50 -16.37
CA LEU A 67 4.71 3.20 -15.41
C LEU A 67 3.95 3.60 -14.14
N LEU A 68 2.70 4.08 -14.28
CA LEU A 68 1.83 4.37 -13.14
C LEU A 68 1.50 3.11 -12.35
N ALA A 69 1.16 2.01 -13.02
CA ALA A 69 0.87 0.73 -12.38
C ALA A 69 2.07 0.21 -11.58
N ILE A 70 3.29 0.30 -12.11
CA ILE A 70 4.51 -0.10 -11.39
C ILE A 70 4.74 0.83 -10.19
N ALA A 71 4.67 2.15 -10.40
CA ALA A 71 4.93 3.13 -9.35
C ALA A 71 3.94 3.03 -8.19
N PHE A 72 2.63 3.05 -8.49
CA PHE A 72 1.58 2.95 -7.49
C PHE A 72 1.42 1.52 -6.95
N GLY A 73 1.61 0.51 -7.79
CA GLY A 73 1.61 -0.89 -7.41
C GLY A 73 2.65 -1.19 -6.33
N TYR A 74 3.87 -0.67 -6.47
CA TYR A 74 4.89 -0.78 -5.43
C TYR A 74 4.45 -0.15 -4.10
N LEU A 75 3.82 1.03 -4.13
CA LEU A 75 3.33 1.71 -2.93
C LEU A 75 2.23 0.91 -2.23
N ILE A 76 1.28 0.39 -3.00
CA ILE A 76 0.17 -0.45 -2.54
C ILE A 76 0.72 -1.73 -1.90
N VAL A 77 1.57 -2.48 -2.62
CA VAL A 77 2.21 -3.71 -2.13
C VAL A 77 3.01 -3.45 -0.86
N SER A 78 3.77 -2.35 -0.79
CA SER A 78 4.53 -2.00 0.41
C SER A 78 3.61 -1.68 1.60
N GLY A 79 2.44 -1.11 1.37
CA GLY A 79 1.43 -0.87 2.40
C GLY A 79 0.79 -2.18 2.89
N ILE A 80 0.45 -3.09 1.97
CA ILE A 80 -0.07 -4.42 2.30
C ILE A 80 0.94 -5.21 3.12
N ALA A 81 2.21 -5.23 2.70
CA ALA A 81 3.28 -5.88 3.44
C ALA A 81 3.42 -5.32 4.88
N LEU A 82 3.21 -4.01 5.07
CA LEU A 82 3.22 -3.38 6.39
C LEU A 82 2.01 -3.77 7.23
N PHE A 83 0.83 -3.95 6.63
CA PHE A 83 -0.33 -4.50 7.32
C PHE A 83 -0.03 -5.91 7.85
N PHE A 84 0.53 -6.79 7.01
CA PHE A 84 0.93 -8.14 7.43
C PHE A 84 2.01 -8.10 8.52
N TYR A 85 2.95 -7.16 8.46
CA TYR A 85 3.94 -6.96 9.53
C TYR A 85 3.26 -6.71 10.88
N TRP A 86 2.36 -5.73 10.96
CA TRP A 86 1.67 -5.41 12.21
C TRP A 86 0.76 -6.54 12.67
N SER A 87 0.02 -7.17 11.75
CA SER A 87 -0.79 -8.35 12.06
C SER A 87 0.04 -9.49 12.65
N MET A 88 1.24 -9.73 12.14
CA MET A 88 2.14 -10.78 12.64
C MET A 88 2.78 -10.37 13.97
N ARG A 89 3.09 -9.08 14.16
CA ARG A 89 3.66 -8.56 15.40
C ARG A 89 2.74 -8.72 16.62
N ALA A 90 1.43 -8.92 16.41
CA ALA A 90 0.47 -9.24 17.47
C ALA A 90 0.83 -10.52 18.25
N LYS A 91 1.48 -11.49 17.60
CA LYS A 91 1.73 -12.82 18.16
C LYS A 91 3.18 -13.31 18.04
N TYR A 92 3.96 -12.73 17.12
CA TYR A 92 5.32 -13.17 16.80
C TYR A 92 6.35 -12.07 17.05
N ASP A 93 7.61 -12.45 17.17
CA ASP A 93 8.75 -11.55 17.37
C ASP A 93 9.02 -10.65 16.14
N HIS A 94 9.92 -9.68 16.30
CA HIS A 94 10.23 -8.74 15.23
C HIS A 94 10.87 -9.42 14.00
N ALA A 95 11.68 -10.46 14.19
CA ALA A 95 12.37 -11.11 13.07
C ALA A 95 11.39 -11.90 12.21
N THR A 96 10.48 -12.69 12.81
CA THR A 96 9.44 -13.39 12.05
C THR A 96 8.49 -12.43 11.35
N ALA A 97 8.05 -11.36 12.01
CA ALA A 97 7.18 -10.36 11.37
C ALA A 97 7.87 -9.65 10.19
N ALA A 98 9.16 -9.34 10.30
CA ALA A 98 9.95 -8.72 9.23
C ALA A 98 10.14 -9.67 8.03
N ALA A 99 10.34 -10.97 8.28
CA ALA A 99 10.45 -11.97 7.22
C ALA A 99 9.14 -12.05 6.42
N VAL A 100 7.98 -12.12 7.09
CA VAL A 100 6.67 -12.14 6.41
C VAL A 100 6.46 -10.88 5.57
N ARG A 101 6.79 -9.70 6.11
CA ARG A 101 6.72 -8.43 5.35
C ARG A 101 7.50 -8.52 4.04
N ASN A 102 8.73 -9.02 4.08
CA ASN A 102 9.57 -9.11 2.89
C ASN A 102 9.02 -10.12 1.89
N ILE A 103 8.54 -11.28 2.35
CA ILE A 103 7.91 -12.30 1.50
C ILE A 103 6.69 -11.71 0.78
N VAL A 104 5.78 -11.08 1.53
CA VAL A 104 4.58 -10.42 0.95
C VAL A 104 4.98 -9.36 -0.07
N LYS A 105 6.04 -8.59 0.21
CA LYS A 105 6.53 -7.57 -0.72
C LYS A 105 7.10 -8.17 -2.00
N ILE A 106 7.89 -9.24 -1.91
CA ILE A 106 8.45 -9.93 -3.09
C ILE A 106 7.33 -10.51 -3.95
N ILE A 107 6.38 -11.22 -3.33
CA ILE A 107 5.23 -11.80 -4.05
C ILE A 107 4.40 -10.71 -4.71
N GLY A 108 4.09 -9.64 -3.97
CA GLY A 108 3.28 -8.54 -4.49
C GLY A 108 3.96 -7.81 -5.64
N VAL A 109 5.27 -7.54 -5.56
CA VAL A 109 6.02 -6.92 -6.67
C VAL A 109 6.10 -7.85 -7.87
N GLY A 110 6.23 -9.17 -7.66
CA GLY A 110 6.24 -10.15 -8.74
C GLY A 110 4.88 -10.35 -9.43
N ALA A 111 3.79 -9.86 -8.83
CA ALA A 111 2.43 -9.95 -9.37
C ALA A 111 1.96 -8.65 -10.08
N LEU A 112 2.79 -7.59 -10.10
CA LEU A 112 2.53 -6.35 -10.85
C LEU A 112 2.76 -6.56 -12.34
#